data_AF-Q17C67-F1
#
_entry.id   AF-Q17C67-F1
#
_cell.length_a   1.000
_cell.length_b   1.000
_cell.length_c   1.000
_cell.angle_alpha   90.00
_cell.angle_beta   90.00
_cell.angle_gamma   90.00
#
_symmetry.space_group_name_H-M   'P 1'
#
loop_
_entity.id
_entity.type
_entity.pdbx_description
1 polymer ?
#
loop_
_entity_poly.entity_id
_entity_poly.type
_entity_poly.pdbx_seq_one_letter_code
_entity_poly.pdbx_strand_id
1 'polypeptide(L)'
;MRMGVMANQGPHIRLSPVEFPTGVKINEIVLSAWNNTASEMRSYVPNTVGISGYQLLKRISSPGLLNQFYPTIFTIEIDHNGNVKLIKDGDRVPLVEFQDQKISFEYVQFCKYMAPATFFFDCPLEIDQRDCSGVVQN
;
A
#
# COMPACT_ATOMS: atom_id res chain seq x y z
N MET A 1 -8.09 -0.25 -3.16
CA MET A 1 -7.93 -1.60 -2.59
C MET A 1 -8.14 -1.52 -1.08
N ARG A 2 -8.96 -2.41 -0.50
CA ARG A 2 -9.06 -2.57 0.97
C ARG A 2 -8.20 -3.75 1.40
N MET A 3 -7.47 -3.60 2.50
CA MET A 3 -6.54 -4.62 2.98
C MET A 3 -6.39 -4.61 4.49
N GLY A 4 -6.12 -5.77 5.08
CA GLY A 4 -5.68 -5.95 6.45
C GLY A 4 -4.19 -6.25 6.51
N VAL A 5 -3.50 -5.65 7.48
CA VAL A 5 -2.08 -5.89 7.71
C VAL A 5 -1.87 -6.30 9.16
N MET A 6 -1.30 -7.48 9.37
CA MET A 6 -0.93 -7.99 10.69
C MET A 6 0.58 -8.18 10.73
N ALA A 7 1.27 -7.36 11.52
CA ALA A 7 2.72 -7.38 11.68
C ALA A 7 3.11 -6.63 12.95
N ASN A 8 4.29 -6.93 13.50
CA ASN A 8 4.84 -6.11 14.58
C ASN A 8 5.40 -4.77 14.04
N GLN A 9 6.07 -4.78 12.89
CA GLN A 9 6.63 -3.59 12.26
C GLN A 9 7.05 -3.84 10.81
N GLY A 10 7.13 -2.77 10.03
CA GLY A 10 7.79 -2.73 8.73
C GLY A 10 7.29 -3.70 7.65
N PRO A 11 5.98 -4.02 7.50
CA PRO A 11 5.50 -4.56 6.24
C PRO A 11 5.59 -3.52 5.13
N HIS A 12 6.03 -3.96 3.95
CA HIS A 12 6.19 -3.11 2.79
C HIS A 12 5.18 -3.52 1.71
N ILE A 13 4.56 -2.52 1.09
CA ILE A 13 3.68 -2.66 -0.07
C ILE A 13 4.37 -1.96 -1.24
N ARG A 14 4.68 -2.69 -2.30
CA ARG A 14 5.32 -2.15 -3.50
C ARG A 14 4.32 -2.04 -4.63
N LEU A 15 4.43 -0.94 -5.36
CA LEU A 15 3.63 -0.60 -6.53
C LEU A 15 4.59 -0.48 -7.71
N SER A 16 4.32 -1.23 -8.77
CA SER A 16 5.23 -1.35 -9.91
C SER A 16 4.48 -1.41 -11.25
N PRO A 17 5.08 -0.92 -12.35
CA PRO A 17 4.59 -1.17 -13.70
C PRO A 17 4.88 -2.59 -14.21
N VAL A 18 5.68 -3.41 -13.50
CA VAL A 18 6.05 -4.76 -13.95
C VAL A 18 6.02 -5.76 -12.79
N GLU A 19 5.76 -7.03 -13.09
CA GLU A 19 5.69 -8.10 -12.08
C GLU A 19 7.01 -8.29 -11.32
N PHE A 20 8.14 -8.19 -12.02
CA PHE A 20 9.47 -8.36 -11.45
C PHE A 20 10.31 -7.09 -11.67
N PRO A 21 10.20 -6.08 -10.79
CA PRO A 21 10.87 -4.81 -11.00
C PRO A 21 12.38 -4.94 -10.79
N THR A 22 13.12 -5.01 -11.89
CA THR A 22 14.58 -4.82 -11.93
C THR A 22 14.86 -3.74 -12.97
N GLY A 23 15.57 -2.67 -12.60
CA GLY A 23 15.88 -1.55 -13.50
C GLY A 23 14.70 -0.60 -13.76
N VAL A 24 13.56 -0.78 -13.09
CA VAL A 24 12.36 0.06 -13.27
C VAL A 24 12.03 0.80 -11.97
N LYS A 25 11.60 2.06 -12.05
CA LYS A 25 11.19 2.85 -10.88
C LYS A 25 9.92 2.24 -10.26
N ILE A 26 9.94 2.05 -8.95
CA ILE A 26 8.79 1.61 -8.16
C ILE A 26 8.47 2.61 -7.06
N ASN A 27 7.27 2.50 -6.51
CA ASN A 27 6.87 3.15 -5.26
C ASN A 27 6.72 2.09 -4.16
N GLU A 28 7.06 2.45 -2.94
CA GLU A 28 6.90 1.58 -1.78
C GLU A 28 6.28 2.35 -0.62
N ILE A 29 5.27 1.74 -0.02
CA ILE A 29 4.63 2.17 1.22
C ILE A 29 5.15 1.24 2.31
N VAL A 30 5.93 1.80 3.23
CA VAL A 30 6.45 1.14 4.42
C VAL A 30 5.56 1.53 5.59
N LEU A 31 4.86 0.55 6.17
CA LEU A 31 3.99 0.79 7.31
C LEU A 31 4.76 0.52 8.60
N SER A 32 4.67 1.43 9.57
CA SER A 32 5.15 1.19 10.94
C SER A 32 6.57 0.63 11.04
N ALA A 33 7.52 1.22 10.33
CA ALA A 33 8.95 1.05 10.51
C ALA A 33 9.43 1.56 11.89
N TRP A 34 10.73 1.37 12.15
CA TRP A 34 11.43 1.74 13.38
C TRP A 34 10.66 1.36 14.64
N ASN A 35 10.47 0.07 14.83
CA ASN A 35 9.76 -0.46 16.00
C ASN A 35 8.33 0.10 16.12
N ASN A 36 7.61 0.13 15.00
CA ASN A 36 6.21 0.56 14.93
C ASN A 36 6.00 2.03 15.32
N THR A 37 6.86 2.94 14.82
CA THR A 37 6.80 4.37 15.16
C THR A 37 6.64 5.32 13.98
N ALA A 38 6.88 4.86 12.75
CA ALA A 38 6.72 5.72 11.58
C ALA A 38 6.36 4.95 10.31
N SER A 39 5.71 5.62 9.38
CA SER A 39 5.44 5.09 8.04
C SER A 39 6.09 5.97 6.98
N GLU A 40 6.60 5.35 5.92
CA GLU A 40 7.32 6.01 4.85
C GLU A 40 6.74 5.66 3.48
N MET A 41 6.65 6.67 2.63
CA MET A 41 6.30 6.52 1.23
C MET A 41 7.51 6.97 0.45
N ARG A 42 8.03 6.06 -0.38
CA ARG A 42 9.29 6.27 -1.08
C ARG A 42 9.22 5.72 -2.48
N SER A 43 10.17 6.14 -3.32
CA SER A 43 10.38 5.57 -4.63
C SER A 43 11.86 5.31 -4.88
N TYR A 44 12.16 4.30 -5.70
CA TYR A 44 13.52 3.89 -6.03
C TYR A 44 13.51 2.93 -7.23
N VAL A 45 14.69 2.63 -7.77
CA VAL A 45 14.92 1.63 -8.80
C VAL A 45 15.63 0.42 -8.17
N PRO A 46 14.95 -0.70 -7.93
CA PRO A 46 15.60 -1.96 -7.54
C PRO A 46 16.46 -2.51 -8.67
N ASN A 47 17.61 -3.06 -8.32
CA ASN A 47 18.54 -3.76 -9.22
C ASN A 47 19.07 -5.02 -8.51
N THR A 48 19.80 -5.86 -9.23
CA THR A 48 20.36 -7.13 -8.70
C THR A 48 21.31 -6.94 -7.51
N VAL A 49 21.91 -5.76 -7.37
CA VAL A 49 22.91 -5.43 -6.34
C VAL A 49 22.38 -4.47 -5.26
N GLY A 50 21.13 -4.04 -5.33
CA GLY A 50 20.56 -3.10 -4.36
C GLY A 50 19.52 -2.16 -4.95
N ILE A 51 19.53 -0.90 -4.53
CA ILE A 51 18.60 0.14 -4.98
C ILE A 51 19.36 1.39 -5.44
N SER A 52 18.81 2.10 -6.43
CA SER A 52 19.30 3.41 -6.86
C SER A 52 18.14 4.41 -6.97
N GLY A 53 18.46 5.71 -7.11
CA GLY A 53 17.45 6.75 -7.29
C GLY A 53 16.45 6.87 -6.14
N TYR A 54 16.91 6.62 -4.91
CA TYR A 54 16.06 6.70 -3.72
C TYR A 54 15.50 8.11 -3.53
N GLN A 55 14.18 8.19 -3.35
CA GLN A 55 13.47 9.42 -3.04
C GLN A 55 12.44 9.16 -1.94
N LEU A 56 12.56 9.88 -0.83
CA LEU A 56 11.52 9.93 0.20
C LEU A 56 10.43 10.90 -0.24
N LEU A 57 9.22 10.39 -0.46
CA LEU A 57 8.06 11.20 -0.88
C LEU A 57 7.37 11.79 0.35
N LYS A 58 7.19 10.98 1.39
CA LYS A 58 6.56 11.40 2.64
C LYS A 58 6.99 10.49 3.78
N ARG A 59 7.04 11.05 4.98
CA ARG A 59 7.19 10.31 6.24
C ARG A 59 6.19 10.84 7.24
N ILE A 60 5.57 9.95 7.99
CA ILE A 60 4.63 10.29 9.07
C ILE A 60 4.99 9.55 10.35
N SER A 61 4.63 10.12 11.49
CA SER A 61 4.65 9.39 12.76
C SER A 61 3.45 8.44 12.82
N SER A 62 3.68 7.19 13.22
CA SER A 62 2.64 6.16 13.32
C SER A 62 2.89 5.20 14.50
N PRO A 63 2.97 5.72 15.74
CA PRO A 63 3.25 4.91 16.93
C PRO A 63 2.14 3.90 17.18
N GLY A 64 2.50 2.62 17.27
CA GLY A 64 1.57 1.56 17.63
C GLY A 64 0.50 1.27 16.57
N LEU A 65 0.70 1.70 15.32
CA LEU A 65 -0.30 1.57 14.26
C LEU A 65 -0.59 0.10 13.90
N LEU A 66 0.43 -0.77 13.95
CA LEU A 66 0.27 -2.20 13.65
C LEU A 66 0.25 -3.06 14.90
N ASN A 67 -0.39 -4.22 14.79
CA ASN A 67 -0.42 -5.24 15.83
C ASN A 67 -0.08 -6.61 15.20
N GLN A 68 0.68 -7.43 15.94
CA GLN A 68 1.10 -8.75 15.46
C GLN A 68 0.02 -9.84 15.62
N PHE A 69 -1.04 -9.56 16.37
CA PHE A 69 -2.11 -10.52 16.68
C PHE A 69 -3.46 -10.16 16.03
N TYR A 70 -3.64 -8.91 15.62
CA TYR A 70 -4.88 -8.43 15.02
C TYR A 70 -4.57 -7.60 13.78
N PRO A 71 -5.30 -7.79 12.66
CA PRO A 71 -5.08 -7.03 11.45
C PRO A 71 -5.53 -5.57 11.63
N THR A 72 -4.67 -4.62 11.30
CA THR A 72 -5.07 -3.23 11.07
C THR A 72 -5.58 -3.12 9.65
N ILE A 73 -6.82 -2.65 9.47
CA ILE A 73 -7.46 -2.53 8.16
C ILE A 73 -7.20 -1.14 7.57
N PHE A 74 -6.87 -1.10 6.28
CA PHE A 74 -6.61 0.10 5.51
C PHE A 74 -7.33 0.07 4.16
N THR A 75 -7.68 1.25 3.66
CA THR A 75 -8.02 1.49 2.26
C THR A 75 -6.88 2.26 1.61
N ILE A 76 -6.33 1.73 0.52
CA ILE A 76 -5.41 2.42 -0.38
C ILE A 76 -6.20 2.90 -1.59
N GLU A 77 -6.22 4.21 -1.79
CA GLU A 77 -6.79 4.87 -2.95
C GLU A 77 -5.65 5.50 -3.76
N ILE A 78 -5.61 5.21 -5.06
CA ILE A 78 -4.66 5.79 -6.00
C ILE A 78 -5.46 6.26 -7.20
N ASP A 79 -5.30 7.51 -7.59
CA ASP A 79 -5.93 8.06 -8.80
C ASP A 79 -4.95 8.21 -9.96
N HIS A 80 -5.49 8.48 -11.15
CA HIS A 80 -4.71 8.67 -12.38
C HIS A 80 -3.82 9.93 -12.36
N ASN A 81 -4.03 10.84 -11.42
CA ASN A 81 -3.18 12.03 -11.23
C ASN A 81 -2.00 11.74 -10.28
N GLY A 82 -1.86 10.49 -9.84
CA GLY A 82 -0.85 10.04 -8.91
C GLY A 82 -1.10 10.45 -7.47
N ASN A 83 -2.32 10.87 -7.11
CA ASN A 83 -2.68 11.10 -5.72
C ASN A 83 -2.86 9.75 -5.04
N VAL A 84 -2.26 9.62 -3.86
CA VAL A 84 -2.34 8.41 -3.04
C VAL A 84 -2.87 8.77 -1.67
N LYS A 85 -3.84 8.00 -1.20
CA LYS A 85 -4.38 8.08 0.15
C LYS A 85 -4.31 6.71 0.82
N LEU A 86 -3.80 6.70 2.05
CA LEU A 86 -3.89 5.56 2.93
C LEU A 86 -4.80 5.94 4.09
N ILE A 87 -5.94 5.25 4.17
CA ILE A 87 -7.00 5.54 5.14
C ILE A 87 -7.08 4.33 6.06
N LYS A 88 -6.87 4.52 7.36
CA LYS A 88 -7.10 3.46 8.34
C LYS A 88 -8.61 3.32 8.54
N ASP A 89 -9.08 2.08 8.60
CA ASP A 89 -10.50 1.81 8.75
C ASP A 89 -11.07 2.46 10.03
N GLY A 90 -12.27 3.03 9.89
CA GLY A 90 -12.93 3.85 10.91
C GLY A 90 -12.46 5.31 11.01
N ASP A 91 -11.33 5.69 10.39
CA ASP A 91 -10.85 7.06 10.42
C ASP A 91 -11.58 7.92 9.37
N ARG A 92 -11.89 9.18 9.70
CA ARG A 92 -12.58 10.11 8.79
C ARG A 92 -11.64 10.85 7.83
N VAL A 93 -10.35 10.85 8.14
CA VAL A 93 -9.30 11.52 7.38
C VAL A 93 -8.19 10.52 7.08
N PRO A 94 -7.50 10.64 5.94
CA PRO A 94 -6.42 9.72 5.64
C PRO A 94 -5.29 9.84 6.65
N LEU A 95 -4.72 8.69 7.01
CA LEU A 95 -3.51 8.62 7.81
C LEU A 95 -2.35 9.29 7.05
N VAL A 96 -2.30 9.09 5.74
CA VAL A 96 -1.38 9.82 4.88
C VAL A 96 -1.93 10.07 3.49
N GLU A 97 -1.61 11.24 2.96
CA GLU A 97 -1.80 11.61 1.57
C GLU A 97 -0.45 12.07 0.98
N PHE A 98 -0.16 11.67 -0.25
CA PHE A 98 0.98 12.15 -1.03
C PHE A 98 0.66 12.07 -2.53
N GLN A 99 1.48 12.73 -3.35
CA GLN A 99 1.32 12.69 -4.81
C GLN A 99 2.64 12.29 -5.47
N ASP A 100 2.58 11.35 -6.41
CA ASP A 100 3.66 11.02 -7.34
C ASP A 100 3.07 10.71 -8.71
N GLN A 101 3.24 11.61 -9.67
CA GLN A 101 2.73 11.44 -11.04
C GLN A 101 3.36 10.25 -11.79
N LYS A 102 4.47 9.70 -11.28
CA LYS A 102 5.16 8.55 -11.87
C LYS A 102 4.75 7.23 -11.23
N ILE A 103 3.82 7.23 -10.27
CA ILE A 103 3.36 6.01 -9.63
C ILE A 103 2.68 5.09 -10.64
N SER A 104 3.03 3.81 -10.59
CA SER A 104 2.30 2.77 -11.30
C SER A 104 1.89 1.70 -10.31
N PHE A 105 0.64 1.27 -10.42
CA PHE A 105 0.00 0.29 -9.54
C PHE A 105 -0.52 -0.92 -10.35
N GLU A 106 0.04 -1.16 -11.54
CA GLU A 106 -0.28 -2.32 -12.37
C GLU A 106 0.01 -3.63 -11.64
N TYR A 107 1.10 -3.66 -10.86
CA TYR A 107 1.46 -4.77 -9.98
C TYR A 107 1.59 -4.27 -8.55
N VAL A 108 0.96 -5.02 -7.63
CA VAL A 108 1.07 -4.83 -6.19
C VAL A 108 1.81 -6.02 -5.60
N GLN A 109 2.89 -5.75 -4.87
CA GLN A 109 3.67 -6.80 -4.20
C GLN A 109 3.73 -6.54 -2.70
N PHE A 110 3.69 -7.61 -1.93
CA PHE A 110 3.80 -7.57 -0.46
C PHE A 110 5.14 -8.14 -0.03
N CYS A 111 5.86 -7.41 0.82
CA CYS A 111 7.18 -7.80 1.28
C CYS A 111 7.25 -7.75 2.81
N LYS A 112 7.68 -8.86 3.40
CA LYS A 112 8.17 -8.89 4.78
C LYS A 112 9.65 -8.49 4.75
N TYR A 113 9.98 -7.34 5.34
CA TYR A 113 11.37 -6.88 5.36
C TYR A 113 12.08 -7.33 6.65
N MET A 114 11.61 -6.87 7.81
CA MET A 114 12.25 -7.16 9.11
C MET A 114 11.48 -8.13 10.01
N ALA A 115 10.16 -8.13 9.95
CA ALA A 115 9.31 -8.93 10.82
C ALA A 115 8.32 -9.76 10.00
N PRO A 116 7.79 -10.87 10.54
CA PRO A 116 6.66 -11.56 9.95
C PRO A 116 5.51 -10.59 9.69
N ALA A 117 4.93 -10.69 8.50
CA ALA A 117 3.79 -9.90 8.08
C ALA A 117 2.80 -10.81 7.35
N THR A 118 1.53 -10.67 7.70
CA THR A 118 0.41 -11.30 6.99
C THR A 118 -0.44 -10.19 6.37
N PHE A 119 -0.75 -10.35 5.09
CA PHE A 119 -1.56 -9.42 4.32
C PHE A 119 -2.86 -10.10 3.94
N PHE A 120 -3.97 -9.45 4.24
CA PHE A 120 -5.31 -9.79 3.81
C PHE A 120 -5.72 -8.72 2.81
N PHE A 121 -6.24 -9.06 1.64
CA PHE A 121 -6.68 -8.04 0.71
C PHE A 121 -7.93 -8.53 -0.02
N ASP A 122 -8.89 -7.63 -0.16
CA ASP A 122 -10.05 -7.87 -0.98
C ASP A 122 -9.63 -7.59 -2.42
N CYS A 123 -9.33 -8.66 -3.15
CA CYS A 123 -9.28 -8.60 -4.60
C CYS A 123 -10.73 -8.66 -5.07
N PRO A 124 -11.31 -7.63 -5.72
CA PRO A 124 -12.56 -7.83 -6.40
C PRO A 124 -12.29 -8.83 -7.52
N LEU A 125 -12.69 -10.08 -7.29
CA LEU A 125 -12.63 -11.17 -8.26
C LEU A 125 -13.68 -10.99 -9.38
N GLU A 126 -14.45 -9.90 -9.33
CA GLU A 126 -15.43 -9.52 -10.33
C GLU A 126 -15.07 -8.14 -10.87
N ILE A 127 -14.70 -8.07 -12.15
CA ILE A 127 -15.05 -6.92 -12.97
C ILE A 127 -16.57 -6.87 -12.90
N ASP A 128 -17.11 -5.93 -12.13
CA ASP A 128 -18.54 -5.69 -12.02
C ASP A 128 -19.08 -5.22 -13.38
N GLN A 129 -19.37 -6.19 -14.25
CA GLN A 129 -20.19 -6.04 -15.45
C GLN A 129 -21.67 -6.22 -15.14
N ARG A 130 -22.08 -6.31 -13.86
CA ARG A 130 -23.50 -6.41 -13.52
C ARG A 130 -24.04 -5.00 -13.33
N ASP A 131 -24.53 -4.49 -14.45
CA ASP A 131 -25.56 -3.46 -14.51
C ASP A 131 -26.45 -3.49 -13.26
N CYS A 132 -26.43 -2.40 -12.48
CA CYS A 132 -27.27 -2.19 -11.31
C CYS A 132 -28.73 -1.92 -11.69
N SER A 133 -29.28 -2.65 -12.67
CA SER A 133 -30.70 -2.65 -13.01
C SER A 133 -31.43 -3.65 -12.11
N GLY A 134 -31.48 -3.33 -10.81
CA GLY A 134 -32.33 -4.01 -9.85
C GLY A 134 -33.80 -3.78 -10.19
N VAL A 135 -34.37 -4.64 -11.03
CA VAL A 135 -35.83 -4.76 -11.16
C VAL A 135 -36.33 -5.61 -10.00
N VAL A 136 -36.95 -4.97 -9.02
CA VAL A 136 -37.79 -5.63 -8.03
C VAL A 136 -39.07 -6.06 -8.75
N GLN A 137 -39.27 -7.36 -8.95
CA GLN A 137 -40.59 -7.88 -9.31
C GLN A 137 -41.31 -8.30 -8.02
N ASN A 138 -42.48 -7.68 -7.81
CA ASN A 138 -43.46 -7.99 -6.77
C ASN A 138 -44.11 -9.36 -6.99
#